data_AF-A0A368E1J4-F1
#
_entry.id   AF-A0A368E1J4-F1
#
_cell.length_a   1.000
_cell.length_b   1.000
_cell.length_c   1.000
_cell.angle_alpha   90.00
_cell.angle_beta   90.00
_cell.angle_gamma   90.00
#
_symmetry.space_group_name_H-M   'P 1'
#
loop_
_entity.id
_entity.type
_entity.pdbx_description
1 polymer ?
#
loop_
_entity_poly.entity_id
_entity_poly.type
_entity_poly.pdbx_seq_one_letter_code
_entity_poly.pdbx_strand_id
1 'polypeptide(L)'
;MTDVMVFTDLDGSLLDHETYAFDAALPALEALAQAGIRVSIVSSKTRAEIMPLVAQLKLEGPIIAENGAIIAYADGTIDSAGHIDDIREALNTLPEAVRATIKGFGDMSVAEVSELTGLDETAATLAAKREASEPFI
;
A
#
# COMPACT_ATOMS: atom_id res chain seq x y z
N MET A 1 -6.35 17.29 -26.32
CA MET A 1 -5.20 17.13 -25.40
C MET A 1 -5.24 15.70 -24.92
N THR A 2 -4.10 15.04 -24.84
CA THR A 2 -4.01 13.71 -24.25
C THR A 2 -3.97 13.88 -22.74
N ASP A 3 -4.93 13.29 -22.04
CA ASP A 3 -4.87 13.19 -20.58
C ASP A 3 -3.80 12.16 -20.23
N VAL A 4 -2.61 12.65 -19.84
CA VAL A 4 -1.47 11.83 -19.44
C VAL A 4 -1.43 11.71 -17.92
N MET A 5 -1.21 10.50 -17.43
CA MET A 5 -1.01 10.18 -16.02
C MET A 5 0.18 9.23 -15.90
N VAL A 6 0.97 9.40 -14.83
CA VAL A 6 2.07 8.51 -14.49
C VAL A 6 1.66 7.60 -13.35
N PHE A 7 1.93 6.31 -13.49
CA PHE A 7 1.78 5.32 -12.43
C PHE A 7 3.18 4.86 -12.03
N THR A 8 3.44 4.87 -10.72
CA THR A 8 4.72 4.42 -10.18
C THR A 8 4.50 3.42 -9.08
N ASP A 9 5.31 2.36 -9.09
CA ASP A 9 5.49 1.55 -7.89
C ASP A 9 6.22 2.38 -6.82
N LEU A 10 6.17 1.92 -5.57
CA LEU A 10 6.75 2.61 -4.44
C LEU A 10 8.17 2.12 -4.15
N ASP A 11 8.30 0.90 -3.63
CA ASP A 11 9.56 0.39 -3.11
C ASP A 11 10.52 0.01 -4.24
N GLY A 12 11.72 0.57 -4.22
CA GLY A 12 12.71 0.34 -5.29
C GLY A 12 12.34 0.97 -6.63
N SER A 13 11.32 1.84 -6.66
CA SER A 13 10.93 2.62 -7.84
C SER A 13 10.91 4.11 -7.53
N LEU A 14 9.91 4.58 -6.75
CA LEU A 14 9.84 5.98 -6.31
C LEU A 14 10.72 6.23 -5.09
N LEU A 15 10.76 5.25 -4.18
CA LEU A 15 11.59 5.29 -2.98
C LEU A 15 12.87 4.50 -3.22
N ASP A 16 13.97 5.04 -2.72
CA ASP A 16 15.22 4.31 -2.63
C ASP A 16 15.03 3.03 -1.81
N HIS A 17 15.56 1.91 -2.33
CA HIS A 17 15.29 0.59 -1.78
C HIS A 17 15.92 0.36 -0.39
N GLU A 18 16.98 1.07 -0.06
CA GLU A 18 17.72 0.89 1.20
C GLU A 18 17.36 1.96 2.24
N THR A 19 17.13 3.18 1.80
CA THR A 19 16.96 4.34 2.68
C THR A 19 15.52 4.86 2.75
N TYR A 20 14.62 4.38 1.88
CA TYR A 20 13.28 4.90 1.70
C TYR A 20 13.23 6.42 1.39
N ALA A 21 14.36 7.00 0.98
CA ALA A 21 14.46 8.40 0.60
C ALA A 21 13.85 8.63 -0.78
N PHE A 22 13.26 9.80 -0.99
CA PHE A 22 12.63 10.21 -2.26
C PHE A 22 13.25 11.47 -2.85
N ASP A 23 14.33 12.01 -2.26
CA ASP A 23 14.94 13.27 -2.71
C ASP A 23 15.35 13.23 -4.19
N ALA A 24 15.82 12.06 -4.65
CA ALA A 24 16.20 11.84 -6.05
C ALA A 24 15.02 11.92 -7.02
N ALA A 25 13.80 11.63 -6.56
CA ALA A 25 12.59 11.68 -7.37
C ALA A 25 11.99 13.09 -7.46
N LEU A 26 12.32 13.99 -6.51
CA LEU A 26 11.72 15.32 -6.42
C LEU A 26 11.80 16.14 -7.73
N PRO A 27 12.94 16.22 -8.44
CA PRO A 27 13.01 17.00 -9.68
C PRO A 27 12.06 16.48 -10.77
N ALA A 28 11.86 15.16 -10.84
CA ALA A 28 10.94 14.54 -11.80
C ALA A 28 9.48 14.80 -11.41
N LEU A 29 9.15 14.67 -10.13
CA LEU A 29 7.80 14.96 -9.61
C LEU A 29 7.42 16.43 -9.83
N GLU A 30 8.36 17.36 -9.61
CA GLU A 30 8.16 18.79 -9.88
C GLU A 30 7.91 19.07 -11.37
N ALA A 31 8.67 18.44 -12.27
CA ALA A 31 8.48 18.59 -13.71
C ALA A 31 7.11 18.06 -14.17
N LEU A 32 6.65 16.92 -13.62
CA LEU A 32 5.32 16.37 -13.88
C LEU A 32 4.23 17.32 -13.39
N ALA A 33 4.36 17.85 -12.17
CA ALA A 33 3.42 18.81 -11.61
C ALA A 33 3.33 20.09 -12.46
N GLN A 34 4.47 20.64 -12.91
CA GLN A 34 4.50 21.83 -13.79
C GLN A 34 3.84 21.58 -15.16
N ALA A 35 3.91 20.33 -15.64
CA ALA A 35 3.25 19.91 -16.87
C ALA A 35 1.75 19.58 -16.69
N GLY A 36 1.22 19.66 -15.46
CA GLY A 36 -0.16 19.26 -15.15
C GLY A 36 -0.38 17.74 -15.22
N ILE A 37 0.70 16.94 -15.14
CA ILE A 37 0.65 15.48 -15.20
C ILE A 37 0.55 14.95 -13.77
N ARG A 38 -0.55 14.24 -13.49
CA ARG A 38 -0.79 13.62 -12.19
C ARG A 38 0.02 12.34 -12.04
N VAL A 39 0.41 12.05 -10.81
CA VAL A 39 1.15 10.82 -10.43
C VAL A 39 0.30 10.00 -9.47
N SER A 40 0.14 8.71 -9.78
CA SER A 40 -0.54 7.71 -8.96
C SER A 40 0.47 6.72 -8.41
N ILE A 41 0.41 6.45 -7.10
CA ILE A 41 1.17 5.36 -6.47
C ILE A 41 0.41 4.06 -6.64
N VAL A 42 1.13 3.01 -7.02
CA VAL A 42 0.68 1.61 -7.06
C VAL A 42 1.55 0.83 -6.08
N SER A 43 0.99 0.06 -5.14
CA SER A 43 1.81 -0.73 -4.21
C SER A 43 1.03 -1.88 -3.57
N SER A 44 1.75 -2.86 -3.03
CA SER A 44 1.22 -3.90 -2.13
C SER A 44 0.92 -3.39 -0.71
N LYS A 45 1.41 -2.19 -0.39
CA LYS A 45 1.19 -1.50 0.88
C LYS A 45 -0.26 -1.13 1.09
N THR A 46 -0.64 -0.97 2.35
CA THR A 46 -1.96 -0.49 2.73
C THR A 46 -2.12 0.99 2.34
N ARG A 47 -3.37 1.43 2.22
CA ARG A 47 -3.67 2.86 2.08
C ARG A 47 -3.13 3.67 3.26
N ALA A 48 -3.14 3.08 4.46
CA ALA A 48 -2.62 3.73 5.67
C ALA A 48 -1.11 3.98 5.61
N GLU A 49 -0.35 3.09 4.96
CA GLU A 49 1.08 3.29 4.69
C GLU A 49 1.32 4.35 3.61
N ILE A 50 0.50 4.38 2.56
CA ILE A 50 0.71 5.23 1.37
C ILE A 50 0.29 6.69 1.61
N MET A 51 -0.82 6.93 2.31
CA MET A 51 -1.39 8.28 2.46
C MET A 51 -0.44 9.33 3.06
N PRO A 52 0.36 9.04 4.12
CA PRO A 52 1.34 9.98 4.64
C PRO A 52 2.35 10.43 3.57
N LEU A 53 2.81 9.49 2.73
CA LEU A 53 3.77 9.79 1.67
C LEU A 53 3.15 10.61 0.54
N VAL A 54 1.91 10.32 0.14
CA VAL A 54 1.16 11.14 -0.84
C VAL A 54 1.04 12.58 -0.37
N ALA A 55 0.72 12.79 0.91
CA ALA A 55 0.61 14.12 1.49
C ALA A 55 1.97 14.84 1.50
N GLN A 56 3.06 14.13 1.83
CA GLN A 56 4.41 14.66 1.86
C GLN A 56 4.91 15.07 0.46
N LEU A 57 4.65 14.23 -0.55
CA LEU A 57 5.05 14.43 -1.94
C LEU A 57 4.07 15.30 -2.75
N LYS A 58 2.91 15.66 -2.16
CA LYS A 58 1.84 16.44 -2.79
C LYS A 58 1.36 15.82 -4.11
N LEU A 59 1.19 14.51 -4.14
CA LEU A 59 0.71 13.80 -5.33
C LEU A 59 -0.82 13.96 -5.46
N GLU A 60 -1.29 14.20 -6.67
CA GLU A 60 -2.71 14.48 -6.97
C GLU A 60 -3.44 13.33 -7.70
N GLY A 61 -2.77 12.21 -7.97
CA GLY A 61 -3.41 11.02 -8.54
C GLY A 61 -4.17 10.21 -7.50
N PRO A 62 -5.09 9.32 -7.92
CA PRO A 62 -5.62 8.30 -7.02
C PRO A 62 -4.48 7.39 -6.56
N ILE A 63 -4.66 6.72 -5.44
CA ILE A 63 -3.74 5.69 -4.97
C ILE A 63 -4.32 4.32 -5.22
N ILE A 64 -3.44 3.39 -5.59
CA ILE A 64 -3.75 1.99 -5.85
C ILE A 64 -2.99 1.19 -4.79
N ALA A 65 -3.70 0.78 -3.74
CA ALA A 65 -3.15 0.09 -2.58
C ALA A 65 -3.48 -1.41 -2.64
N GLU A 66 -2.77 -2.19 -1.83
CA GLU A 66 -3.01 -3.63 -1.66
C GLU A 66 -3.05 -4.40 -3.00
N ASN A 67 -2.09 -4.09 -3.89
CA ASN A 67 -2.00 -4.66 -5.24
C ASN A 67 -3.24 -4.41 -6.12
N GLY A 68 -3.92 -3.28 -5.89
CA GLY A 68 -5.12 -2.89 -6.63
C GLY A 68 -6.42 -3.41 -6.02
N ALA A 69 -6.39 -4.05 -4.86
CA ALA A 69 -7.60 -4.38 -4.12
C ALA A 69 -8.31 -3.13 -3.58
N ILE A 70 -7.59 -2.02 -3.40
CA ILE A 70 -8.13 -0.72 -2.98
C ILE A 70 -7.67 0.36 -3.96
N ILE A 71 -8.61 1.15 -4.49
CA ILE A 71 -8.33 2.38 -5.21
C ILE A 71 -9.01 3.54 -4.47
N ALA A 72 -8.23 4.51 -4.00
CA ALA A 72 -8.77 5.69 -3.34
C ALA A 72 -8.55 6.96 -4.17
N TYR A 73 -9.64 7.68 -4.40
CA TYR A 73 -9.69 8.89 -5.20
C TYR A 73 -9.60 10.15 -4.33
N ALA A 74 -9.19 11.27 -4.94
CA ALA A 74 -9.02 12.54 -4.24
C ALA A 74 -10.33 13.14 -3.68
N ASP A 75 -11.49 12.74 -4.22
CA ASP A 75 -12.80 13.14 -3.71
C ASP A 75 -13.27 12.30 -2.50
N GLY A 76 -12.45 11.34 -2.05
CA GLY A 76 -12.75 10.44 -0.94
C GLY A 76 -13.50 9.18 -1.35
N THR A 77 -13.84 9.01 -2.64
CA THR A 77 -14.39 7.76 -3.16
C THR A 77 -13.35 6.64 -3.03
N ILE A 78 -13.82 5.44 -2.65
CA ILE A 78 -12.99 4.24 -2.54
C ILE A 78 -13.65 3.12 -3.33
N ASP A 79 -12.93 2.59 -4.32
CA ASP A 79 -13.28 1.33 -4.98
C ASP A 79 -12.52 0.20 -4.28
N SER A 80 -13.25 -0.82 -3.84
CA SER A 80 -12.68 -2.01 -3.21
C SER A 80 -13.08 -3.28 -3.94
N ALA A 81 -12.12 -4.19 -4.12
CA ALA A 81 -12.36 -5.52 -4.68
C ALA A 81 -12.98 -6.51 -3.68
N GLY A 82 -13.00 -6.18 -2.38
CA GLY A 82 -13.56 -7.01 -1.32
C GLY A 82 -13.29 -6.45 0.08
N HIS A 83 -13.60 -7.21 1.13
CA HIS A 83 -13.25 -6.84 2.50
C HIS A 83 -12.29 -7.87 3.11
N ILE A 84 -11.38 -7.42 3.97
CA ILE A 84 -10.45 -8.30 4.69
C ILE A 84 -11.19 -9.36 5.51
N ASP A 85 -12.37 -9.04 6.04
CA ASP A 85 -13.19 -9.98 6.80
C ASP A 85 -13.65 -11.16 5.93
N ASP A 86 -13.99 -10.92 4.67
CA ASP A 86 -14.39 -11.98 3.73
C ASP A 86 -13.22 -12.94 3.46
N ILE A 87 -12.00 -12.39 3.33
CA ILE A 87 -10.78 -13.17 3.13
C ILE A 87 -10.50 -14.04 4.36
N ARG A 88 -10.62 -13.45 5.55
CA ARG A 88 -10.38 -14.17 6.80
C ARG A 88 -11.45 -15.22 7.08
N GLU A 89 -12.70 -14.94 6.77
CA GLU A 89 -13.78 -15.93 6.83
C GLU A 89 -13.45 -17.09 5.91
N ALA A 90 -13.10 -16.83 4.64
CA ALA A 90 -12.71 -17.86 3.69
C ALA A 90 -11.52 -18.70 4.20
N LEU A 91 -10.48 -18.07 4.74
CA LEU A 91 -9.34 -18.78 5.35
C LEU A 91 -9.79 -19.69 6.50
N ASN A 92 -10.69 -19.23 7.36
CA ASN A 92 -11.20 -20.02 8.48
C ASN A 92 -12.11 -21.19 8.07
N THR A 93 -12.61 -21.21 6.83
CA THR A 93 -13.32 -22.38 6.28
C THR A 93 -12.41 -23.48 5.73
N LEU A 94 -11.10 -23.22 5.61
CA LEU A 94 -10.14 -24.21 5.14
C LEU A 94 -10.06 -25.41 6.11
N PRO A 95 -9.71 -26.61 5.60
CA PRO A 95 -9.44 -27.75 6.47
C PRO A 95 -8.40 -27.39 7.53
N GLU A 96 -8.59 -27.85 8.77
CA GLU A 96 -7.74 -27.50 9.92
C GLU A 96 -6.25 -27.69 9.63
N ALA A 97 -5.88 -28.80 9.00
CA ALA A 97 -4.50 -29.11 8.63
C ALA A 97 -3.88 -28.08 7.66
N VAL A 98 -4.69 -27.38 6.86
CA VAL A 98 -4.25 -26.31 5.96
C VAL A 98 -4.30 -24.95 6.67
N ARG A 99 -5.39 -24.64 7.37
CA ARG A 99 -5.51 -23.37 8.11
C ARG A 99 -4.39 -23.20 9.14
N ALA A 100 -3.97 -24.29 9.78
CA ALA A 100 -2.90 -24.28 10.78
C ALA A 100 -1.51 -23.97 10.21
N THR A 101 -1.31 -24.05 8.89
CA THR A 101 -0.03 -23.71 8.23
C THR A 101 0.00 -22.29 7.69
N ILE A 102 -1.08 -21.50 7.88
CA ILE A 102 -1.19 -20.12 7.40
C ILE A 102 -1.23 -19.22 8.62
N LYS A 103 -0.29 -18.29 8.72
CA LYS A 103 -0.38 -17.19 9.69
C LYS A 103 -0.45 -15.87 8.95
N GLY A 104 -1.63 -15.26 8.94
CA GLY A 104 -1.86 -13.96 8.31
C GLY A 104 -1.46 -12.79 9.21
N PHE A 105 -1.31 -11.60 8.63
CA PHE A 105 -1.15 -10.34 9.37
C PHE A 105 -2.23 -10.16 10.44
N GLY A 106 -3.48 -10.54 10.16
CA GLY A 106 -4.60 -10.49 11.11
C GLY A 106 -4.47 -11.46 12.29
N ASP A 107 -3.53 -12.40 12.23
CA ASP A 107 -3.19 -13.34 13.30
C ASP A 107 -1.89 -12.93 14.04
N MET A 108 -1.17 -11.92 13.55
CA MET A 108 0.09 -11.44 14.10
C MET A 108 -0.11 -10.22 15.01
N SER A 109 0.78 -10.07 16.00
CA SER A 109 0.90 -8.80 16.72
C SER A 109 1.71 -7.78 15.90
N VAL A 110 1.60 -6.49 16.19
CA VAL A 110 2.44 -5.45 15.55
C VAL A 110 3.94 -5.74 15.75
N ALA A 111 4.33 -6.23 16.93
CA ALA A 111 5.72 -6.58 17.22
C ALA A 111 6.20 -7.73 16.32
N GLU A 112 5.35 -8.71 16.06
CA GLU A 112 5.66 -9.82 15.16
C GLU A 112 5.74 -9.38 13.69
N VAL A 113 4.82 -8.50 13.25
CA VAL A 113 4.90 -7.89 11.91
C VAL A 113 6.21 -7.12 11.77
N SER A 114 6.58 -6.32 12.76
CA SER A 114 7.85 -5.58 12.80
C SER A 114 9.06 -6.51 12.71
N GLU A 115 9.09 -7.59 13.49
CA GLU A 115 10.17 -8.59 13.46
C GLU A 115 10.32 -9.25 12.09
N LEU A 116 9.20 -9.65 11.46
CA LEU A 116 9.22 -10.35 10.17
C LEU A 116 9.53 -9.44 8.97
N THR A 117 9.17 -8.17 9.05
CA THR A 117 9.31 -7.21 7.93
C THR A 117 10.50 -6.28 8.05
N GLY A 118 11.08 -6.14 9.24
CA GLY A 118 12.10 -5.13 9.54
C GLY A 118 11.55 -3.71 9.65
N LEU A 119 10.23 -3.52 9.59
CA LEU A 119 9.59 -2.22 9.80
C LEU A 119 9.67 -1.79 11.26
N ASP A 120 9.76 -0.49 11.53
CA ASP A 120 9.55 0.02 12.88
C ASP A 120 8.09 -0.18 13.34
N GLU A 121 7.82 0.02 14.64
CA GLU A 121 6.50 -0.20 15.23
C GLU A 121 5.40 0.65 14.57
N THR A 122 5.72 1.88 14.14
CA THR A 122 4.75 2.77 13.50
C THR A 122 4.42 2.25 12.11
N ALA A 123 5.42 1.93 11.30
CA ALA A 123 5.24 1.39 9.96
C ALA A 123 4.57 0.01 10.00
N ALA A 124 4.94 -0.87 10.93
CA ALA A 124 4.28 -2.17 11.13
C ALA A 124 2.80 -2.00 11.52
N THR A 125 2.48 -1.00 12.35
CA THR A 125 1.08 -0.68 12.68
C THR A 125 0.28 -0.24 11.44
N LEU A 126 0.89 0.54 10.54
CA LEU A 126 0.24 0.94 9.29
C LEU A 126 0.10 -0.23 8.31
N ALA A 127 1.11 -1.09 8.22
CA ALA A 127 1.11 -2.28 7.37
C ALA A 127 0.08 -3.33 7.81
N ALA A 128 -0.26 -3.36 9.10
CA ALA A 128 -1.30 -4.21 9.67
C ALA A 128 -2.73 -3.71 9.39
N LYS A 129 -2.93 -2.45 8.94
CA LYS A 129 -4.25 -1.88 8.62
C LYS A 129 -4.72 -2.30 7.22
N ARG A 130 -4.89 -3.60 7.03
CA ARG A 130 -5.37 -4.19 5.78
C ARG A 130 -6.87 -3.95 5.61
N GLU A 131 -7.28 -3.59 4.41
CA GLU A 131 -8.69 -3.36 4.04
C GLU A 131 -9.23 -4.46 3.14
N ALA A 132 -8.41 -5.03 2.24
CA ALA A 132 -8.85 -6.00 1.23
C ALA A 132 -7.79 -7.04 0.83
N SER A 133 -6.77 -7.27 1.67
CA SER A 133 -5.71 -8.25 1.43
C SER A 133 -5.17 -8.85 2.74
N GLU A 134 -4.71 -10.10 2.71
CA GLU A 134 -4.15 -10.78 3.88
C GLU A 134 -2.78 -11.38 3.51
N PRO A 135 -1.67 -10.66 3.74
CA PRO A 135 -0.33 -11.24 3.66
C PRO A 135 -0.16 -12.31 4.73
N PHE A 136 0.53 -13.41 4.40
CA PHE A 136 0.72 -14.54 5.31
C PHE A 136 2.10 -15.19 5.15
N ILE A 137 2.49 -15.96 6.16
CA ILE A 137 3.59 -16.95 6.12
C ILE A 137 3.05 -18.37 6.25
#